data_AF-W4S0N7-F1
#
_entry.id   AF-W4S0N7-F1
#
_cell.length_a   1.000
_cell.length_b   1.000
_cell.length_c   1.000
_cell.angle_alpha   90.00
_cell.angle_beta   90.00
_cell.angle_gamma   90.00
#
_symmetry.space_group_name_H-M   'P 1'
#
loop_
_entity.id
_entity.type
_entity.pdbx_description
1 polymer ?
#
loop_
_entity_poly.entity_id
_entity_poly.type
_entity_poly.pdbx_seq_one_letter_code
_entity_poly.pdbx_strand_id
1 'polypeptide(L)'
;MDAYGAHQQVHVDALLRTSVRQVFAAGEACGIGGRDCALIEGAMAGHMAADAPDAALRLQPRRRAARAFAEVLQQQFALDPRIRALAQPDTLVCRCEDVPLGALDNFNDARDAKLASRCGMGACQGRICGAALAELGRCPPALSTDAGRRPPLFPVRLAALADPFTSDSQGNHP
;
A
#
# COMPACT_ATOMS: atom_id res chain seq x y z
N MET A 1 12.01 -16.25 -4.68
CA MET A 1 11.40 -15.34 -5.66
C MET A 1 10.14 -14.82 -5.01
N ASP A 2 10.12 -13.55 -4.64
CA ASP A 2 9.00 -12.95 -3.92
C ASP A 2 7.75 -13.04 -4.80
N ALA A 3 6.78 -13.84 -4.36
CA ALA A 3 5.63 -14.26 -5.14
C ALA A 3 4.64 -13.12 -5.49
N TYR A 4 5.00 -11.85 -5.26
CA TYR A 4 4.06 -10.74 -5.15
C TYR A 4 4.48 -9.45 -5.89
N GLY A 5 5.50 -9.52 -6.76
CA GLY A 5 5.88 -8.40 -7.64
C GLY A 5 6.75 -7.32 -6.97
N ALA A 6 6.91 -6.17 -7.64
CA ALA A 6 7.78 -5.08 -7.18
C ALA A 6 7.20 -4.24 -6.02
N HIS A 7 5.95 -4.49 -5.65
CA HIS A 7 5.20 -3.66 -4.70
C HIS A 7 5.17 -4.27 -3.29
N GLN A 8 5.30 -3.40 -2.29
CA GLN A 8 5.17 -3.79 -0.89
C GLN A 8 3.74 -4.18 -0.55
N GLN A 9 3.60 -5.20 0.30
CA GLN A 9 2.33 -5.66 0.84
C GLN A 9 2.48 -6.00 2.33
N VAL A 10 1.36 -6.05 3.04
CA VAL A 10 1.32 -6.47 4.43
C VAL A 10 1.41 -8.00 4.48
N HIS A 11 2.44 -8.51 5.17
CA HIS A 11 2.54 -9.93 5.44
C HIS A 11 1.59 -10.31 6.58
N VAL A 12 0.77 -11.34 6.34
CA VAL A 12 -0.17 -11.88 7.31
C VAL A 12 -0.05 -13.39 7.42
N ASP A 13 -0.46 -13.94 8.57
CA ASP A 13 -0.57 -15.38 8.72
C ASP A 13 -1.85 -15.95 8.08
N ALA A 14 -2.09 -17.25 8.26
CA ALA A 14 -3.25 -17.95 7.71
C ALA A 14 -4.61 -17.44 8.24
N LEU A 15 -4.61 -16.69 9.34
CA LEU A 15 -5.78 -16.07 9.97
C LEU A 15 -5.77 -14.54 9.83
N LEU A 16 -4.99 -14.00 8.89
CA LEU A 16 -4.95 -12.57 8.58
C LEU A 16 -4.41 -11.67 9.70
N ARG A 17 -3.67 -12.24 10.65
CA ARG A 17 -2.96 -11.47 11.68
C ARG A 17 -1.70 -10.86 11.10
N THR A 18 -1.49 -9.58 11.37
CA THR A 18 -0.21 -8.91 11.07
C THR A 18 0.81 -9.20 12.18
N SER A 19 2.04 -8.68 12.02
CA SER A 19 3.04 -8.68 13.09
C SER A 19 2.68 -7.79 14.28
N VAL A 20 1.68 -6.91 14.14
CA VAL A 20 1.18 -6.05 15.21
C VAL A 20 -0.03 -6.70 15.87
N ARG A 21 0.05 -6.89 17.19
CA ARG A 21 -1.00 -7.53 17.99
C ARG A 21 -2.33 -6.78 17.85
N GLN A 22 -3.43 -7.52 17.68
CA GLN A 22 -4.78 -6.98 17.44
C GLN A 22 -4.91 -6.09 16.20
N VAL A 23 -3.97 -6.18 15.26
CA VAL A 23 -4.08 -5.56 13.94
C VAL A 23 -4.14 -6.66 12.89
N PHE A 24 -5.19 -6.61 12.08
CA PHE A 24 -5.47 -7.55 11.01
C PHE A 24 -5.42 -6.83 9.67
N ALA A 25 -5.06 -7.52 8.61
CA ALA A 25 -5.07 -6.98 7.24
C ALA A 25 -5.73 -7.96 6.28
N ALA A 26 -6.50 -7.43 5.35
CA ALA A 26 -7.30 -8.22 4.41
C ALA A 26 -7.33 -7.56 3.03
N GLY A 27 -7.62 -8.37 2.01
CA GLY A 27 -7.79 -7.90 0.64
C GLY A 27 -6.46 -7.45 0.02
N GLU A 28 -6.50 -6.35 -0.73
CA GLU A 28 -5.37 -5.91 -1.54
C GLU A 28 -4.17 -5.38 -0.73
N ALA A 29 -4.40 -5.01 0.54
CA ALA A 29 -3.30 -4.72 1.46
C ALA A 29 -2.35 -5.93 1.61
N CYS A 30 -2.85 -7.14 1.41
CA CYS A 30 -2.11 -8.40 1.46
C CYS A 30 -1.71 -8.92 0.07
N GLY A 31 -1.74 -8.05 -0.95
CA GLY A 31 -1.47 -8.38 -2.35
C GLY A 31 -2.74 -8.54 -3.18
N ILE A 32 -2.61 -8.37 -4.51
CA ILE A 32 -3.73 -8.33 -5.46
C ILE A 32 -4.44 -9.69 -5.51
N GLY A 33 -5.63 -9.77 -4.88
CA GLY A 33 -6.46 -10.99 -4.81
C GLY A 33 -7.77 -10.90 -5.59
N GLY A 34 -8.18 -9.71 -6.01
CA GLY A 34 -9.50 -9.44 -6.59
C GLY A 34 -10.64 -9.41 -5.56
N ARG A 35 -11.83 -9.04 -6.04
CA ARG A 35 -13.03 -8.79 -5.20
C ARG A 35 -13.38 -9.97 -4.30
N ASP A 36 -13.45 -11.17 -4.86
CA ASP A 36 -13.94 -12.34 -4.13
C ASP A 36 -12.98 -12.73 -3.00
N CYS A 37 -11.67 -12.63 -3.25
CA CYS A 37 -10.65 -12.79 -2.22
C CYS A 37 -10.77 -11.72 -1.14
N ALA A 38 -10.93 -10.45 -1.52
CA ALA A 38 -11.05 -9.33 -0.58
C ALA A 38 -12.28 -9.46 0.34
N LEU A 39 -13.43 -9.89 -0.18
CA LEU A 39 -14.64 -10.13 0.62
C LEU A 39 -14.44 -11.26 1.63
N ILE A 40 -13.85 -12.38 1.21
CA ILE A 40 -13.58 -13.53 2.08
C ILE A 40 -12.58 -13.15 3.17
N GLU A 41 -11.48 -12.50 2.80
CA GLU A 41 -10.46 -12.07 3.74
C GLU A 41 -11.00 -11.01 4.70
N GLY A 42 -11.82 -10.07 4.24
CA GLY A 42 -12.48 -9.10 5.11
C GLY A 42 -13.37 -9.77 6.16
N ALA A 43 -14.17 -10.76 5.76
CA ALA A 43 -14.99 -11.54 6.70
C ALA A 43 -14.14 -12.34 7.69
N MET A 44 -13.06 -12.97 7.23
CA MET A 44 -12.11 -13.68 8.09
C MET A 44 -11.46 -12.76 9.13
N ALA A 45 -10.95 -11.60 8.70
CA ALA A 45 -10.34 -10.61 9.59
C ALA A 45 -11.36 -10.06 10.59
N GLY A 46 -12.61 -9.83 10.17
CA GLY A 46 -13.71 -9.44 11.05
C GLY A 46 -14.02 -10.48 12.12
N HIS A 47 -14.08 -11.77 11.75
CA HIS A 47 -14.25 -12.85 12.72
C HIS A 47 -13.10 -12.94 13.72
N MET A 48 -11.86 -12.76 13.26
CA MET A 48 -10.69 -12.76 14.15
C MET A 48 -10.69 -11.55 15.09
N ALA A 49 -11.09 -10.38 14.60
CA ALA A 49 -11.22 -9.18 15.43
C ALA A 49 -12.35 -9.31 16.48
N ALA A 50 -13.38 -10.11 16.19
CA ALA A 50 -14.49 -10.43 17.08
C ALA A 50 -14.26 -11.67 17.97
N ASP A 51 -13.03 -12.17 18.04
CA ASP A 51 -12.64 -13.37 18.82
C ASP A 51 -13.45 -14.65 18.45
N ALA A 52 -13.76 -14.81 17.16
CA ALA A 52 -14.50 -15.94 16.61
C ALA A 52 -13.67 -16.77 15.60
N PRO A 53 -12.54 -17.40 16.02
CA PRO A 53 -11.58 -18.04 15.11
C PRO A 53 -12.18 -19.19 14.29
N ASP A 54 -13.12 -19.96 14.86
CA ASP A 54 -13.78 -21.05 14.14
C ASP A 54 -14.58 -20.56 12.92
N ALA A 55 -15.16 -19.36 13.01
CA ALA A 55 -15.87 -18.75 11.88
C ALA A 55 -14.92 -18.32 10.77
N ALA A 56 -13.74 -17.79 11.12
CA ALA A 56 -12.69 -17.48 10.15
C ALA A 56 -12.14 -18.75 9.47
N LEU A 57 -11.90 -19.81 10.25
CA LEU A 57 -11.37 -21.09 9.73
C LEU A 57 -12.31 -21.75 8.71
N ARG A 58 -13.63 -21.63 8.87
CA ARG A 58 -14.62 -22.14 7.90
C ARG A 58 -14.49 -21.48 6.52
N LEU A 59 -13.94 -20.28 6.43
CA LEU A 59 -13.77 -19.54 5.17
C LEU A 59 -12.45 -19.87 4.45
N GLN A 60 -11.51 -20.55 5.11
CA GLN A 60 -10.17 -20.81 4.57
C GLN A 60 -10.17 -21.59 3.23
N PRO A 61 -11.00 -22.64 3.02
CA PRO A 61 -11.05 -23.31 1.73
C PRO A 61 -11.43 -22.36 0.57
N ARG A 62 -12.37 -21.45 0.81
CA ARG A 62 -12.79 -20.46 -0.19
C ARG A 62 -11.70 -19.43 -0.44
N ARG A 63 -10.99 -18.99 0.62
CA ARG A 63 -9.83 -18.10 0.48
C ARG A 63 -8.75 -18.70 -0.40
N ARG A 64 -8.39 -19.98 -0.18
CA ARG A 64 -7.39 -20.69 -1.01
C ARG A 64 -7.77 -20.71 -2.47
N ALA A 65 -9.02 -21.06 -2.78
CA ALA A 65 -9.50 -21.08 -4.16
C ALA A 65 -9.42 -19.69 -4.81
N ALA A 66 -9.85 -18.64 -4.10
CA ALA A 66 -9.78 -17.26 -4.60
C ALA A 66 -8.33 -16.78 -4.81
N ARG A 67 -7.40 -17.10 -3.89
CA ARG A 67 -5.98 -16.76 -4.02
C ARG A 67 -5.31 -17.53 -5.16
N ALA A 68 -5.60 -18.82 -5.34
CA ALA A 68 -5.08 -19.60 -6.46
C ALA A 68 -5.51 -19.01 -7.82
N PHE A 69 -6.76 -18.54 -7.93
CA PHE A 69 -7.21 -17.83 -9.13
C PHE A 69 -6.47 -16.50 -9.34
N ALA A 70 -6.26 -15.73 -8.27
CA ALA A 70 -5.52 -14.48 -8.35
C ALA A 70 -4.06 -14.68 -8.77
N GLU A 71 -3.40 -15.75 -8.29
CA GLU A 71 -2.03 -16.11 -8.69
C GLU A 71 -1.95 -16.39 -10.21
N VAL A 72 -2.94 -17.09 -10.77
CA VAL A 72 -3.01 -17.32 -12.23
C VAL A 72 -3.14 -16.00 -12.97
N LEU A 73 -4.01 -15.09 -12.53
CA LEU A 73 -4.16 -13.78 -13.16
C LEU A 73 -2.85 -12.97 -13.10
N GLN A 74 -2.18 -12.92 -11.95
CA GLN A 74 -0.92 -12.20 -11.81
C GLN A 74 0.16 -12.73 -12.77
N GLN A 75 0.21 -14.05 -13.01
CA GLN A 75 1.15 -14.65 -13.95
C GLN A 75 0.80 -14.30 -15.41
N GLN A 76 -0.49 -14.37 -15.78
CA GLN A 76 -0.93 -14.10 -17.15
C GLN A 76 -0.87 -12.62 -17.53
N PHE A 77 -1.04 -11.72 -16.55
CA PHE A 77 -1.01 -10.27 -16.73
C PHE A 77 0.30 -9.63 -16.22
N ALA A 78 1.37 -10.43 -16.08
CA ALA A 78 2.67 -9.91 -15.71
C ALA A 78 3.14 -8.86 -16.72
N LEU A 79 3.66 -7.74 -16.21
CA LEU A 79 4.09 -6.62 -17.06
C LEU A 79 5.29 -7.04 -17.91
N ASP A 80 5.20 -6.82 -19.22
CA ASP A 80 6.34 -7.03 -20.12
C ASP A 80 7.47 -6.04 -19.76
N PRO A 81 8.72 -6.52 -19.53
CA PRO A 81 9.83 -5.64 -19.18
C PRO A 81 10.07 -4.48 -20.15
N ARG A 82 9.70 -4.63 -21.43
CA ARG A 82 9.81 -3.59 -22.45
C ARG A 82 8.97 -2.35 -22.13
N ILE A 83 7.87 -2.50 -21.36
CA ILE A 83 7.06 -1.36 -20.93
C ILE A 83 7.85 -0.40 -20.05
N ARG A 84 8.78 -0.92 -19.22
CA ARG A 84 9.62 -0.08 -18.35
C ARG A 84 10.59 0.80 -19.15
N ALA A 85 10.97 0.38 -20.36
CA ALA A 85 11.83 1.13 -21.26
C ALA A 85 11.12 2.26 -22.02
N LEU A 86 9.78 2.36 -21.93
CA LEU A 86 9.04 3.45 -22.54
C LEU A 86 9.26 4.78 -21.82
N ALA A 87 9.58 4.76 -20.53
CA ALA A 87 9.85 5.96 -19.75
C ALA A 87 11.14 6.63 -20.23
N GLN A 88 11.03 7.88 -20.67
CA GLN A 88 12.14 8.72 -21.13
C GLN A 88 12.62 9.66 -20.00
N PRO A 89 13.82 10.27 -20.11
CA PRO A 89 14.34 11.17 -19.08
C PRO A 89 13.42 12.34 -18.74
N ASP A 90 12.61 12.83 -19.67
CA ASP A 90 11.64 13.92 -19.47
C ASP A 90 10.26 13.43 -18.97
N THR A 91 10.05 12.12 -18.85
CA THR A 91 8.79 11.55 -18.35
C THR A 91 8.58 11.95 -16.90
N LEU A 92 7.46 12.62 -16.61
CA LEU A 92 7.09 13.01 -15.25
C LEU A 92 6.81 11.78 -14.38
N VAL A 93 7.65 11.57 -13.37
CA VAL A 93 7.48 10.50 -12.38
C VAL A 93 6.72 10.99 -11.15
N CYS A 94 7.00 12.22 -10.70
CA CYS A 94 6.27 12.83 -9.59
C CYS A 94 5.43 14.01 -10.06
N ARG A 95 4.13 13.77 -10.26
CA ARG A 95 3.21 14.83 -10.69
C ARG A 95 3.02 15.94 -9.64
N CYS A 96 3.09 15.65 -8.35
CA CYS A 96 2.86 16.66 -7.33
C CYS A 96 3.97 17.71 -7.22
N GLU A 97 5.18 17.37 -7.65
CA GLU A 97 6.37 18.23 -7.56
C GLU A 97 7.01 18.43 -8.96
N ASP A 98 6.29 18.02 -10.01
CA ASP A 98 6.70 18.03 -11.42
C ASP A 98 8.14 17.51 -11.68
N VAL A 99 8.49 16.38 -11.06
CA VAL A 99 9.83 15.78 -11.16
C VAL A 99 9.89 14.79 -12.34
N PRO A 100 10.75 15.03 -13.36
CA PRO A 100 10.99 14.09 -14.45
C PRO A 100 11.95 12.97 -14.04
N LEU A 101 11.91 11.84 -14.76
CA LEU A 101 12.73 10.65 -14.45
C LEU A 101 14.24 10.96 -14.42
N GLY A 102 14.73 11.74 -15.38
CA GLY A 102 16.16 12.07 -15.51
C GLY A 102 16.70 12.91 -14.35
N ALA A 103 15.83 13.61 -13.60
CA ALA A 103 16.23 14.29 -12.37
C ALA A 103 16.66 13.31 -11.25
N LEU A 104 16.40 12.00 -11.43
CA LEU A 104 16.68 10.96 -10.45
C LEU A 104 17.92 10.11 -10.80
N ASP A 105 18.54 10.30 -11.97
CA ASP A 105 19.58 9.39 -12.48
C ASP A 105 20.84 9.31 -11.61
N ASN A 106 21.14 10.36 -10.84
CA ASN A 106 22.33 10.43 -9.99
C ASN A 106 22.10 9.96 -8.56
N PHE A 107 20.94 9.38 -8.25
CA PHE A 107 20.59 8.95 -6.89
C PHE A 107 20.34 7.44 -6.84
N ASN A 108 21.08 6.77 -5.96
CA ASN A 108 20.98 5.31 -5.76
C ASN A 108 20.00 4.93 -4.65
N ASP A 109 19.64 5.86 -3.77
CA ASP A 109 18.66 5.63 -2.70
C ASP A 109 17.49 6.63 -2.75
N ALA A 110 16.34 6.18 -2.26
CA ALA A 110 15.11 6.97 -2.22
C ALA A 110 15.21 8.24 -1.40
N ARG A 111 16.05 8.28 -0.35
CA ARG A 111 16.10 9.40 0.59
C ARG A 111 16.83 10.57 -0.04
N ASP A 112 17.99 10.33 -0.63
CA ASP A 112 18.80 11.37 -1.28
C ASP A 112 18.05 11.92 -2.49
N ALA A 113 17.47 11.03 -3.31
CA ALA A 113 16.58 11.43 -4.40
C ALA A 113 15.44 12.33 -3.92
N LYS A 114 14.75 11.94 -2.83
CA LYS A 114 13.64 12.72 -2.24
C LYS A 114 14.09 14.07 -1.72
N LEU A 115 15.22 14.16 -1.01
CA LEU A 115 15.70 15.42 -0.44
C LEU A 115 16.21 16.39 -1.51
N ALA A 116 16.88 15.88 -2.55
CA ALA A 116 17.43 16.71 -3.61
C ALA A 116 16.39 17.14 -4.66
N SER A 117 15.48 16.23 -5.05
CA SER A 117 14.51 16.48 -6.12
C SER A 117 13.09 16.80 -5.63
N ARG A 118 12.82 16.63 -4.33
CA ARG A 118 11.47 16.68 -3.72
C ARG A 118 10.53 15.56 -4.17
N CYS A 119 10.98 14.60 -4.98
CA CYS A 119 10.17 13.47 -5.42
C CYS A 119 9.54 12.73 -4.22
N GLY A 120 8.20 12.65 -4.20
CA GLY A 120 7.44 12.04 -3.11
C GLY A 120 7.15 12.94 -1.91
N MET A 121 7.45 14.24 -1.96
CA MET A 121 7.14 15.21 -0.90
C MET A 121 5.80 15.95 -1.07
N GLY A 122 5.18 15.87 -2.24
CA GLY A 122 3.91 16.56 -2.50
C GLY A 122 2.70 15.93 -1.79
N ALA A 123 1.49 16.43 -2.06
CA ALA A 123 0.27 16.04 -1.33
C ALA A 123 -0.04 14.52 -1.34
N CYS A 124 0.42 13.78 -2.36
CA CYS A 124 0.26 12.33 -2.40
C CYS A 124 1.22 11.58 -1.47
N GLN A 125 2.25 12.24 -0.94
CA GLN A 125 3.29 11.68 -0.06
C GLN A 125 3.96 10.44 -0.66
N GLY A 126 4.22 10.47 -1.97
CA GLY A 126 4.91 9.38 -2.66
C GLY A 126 4.05 8.16 -2.99
N ARG A 127 2.73 8.16 -2.69
CA ARG A 127 1.84 7.02 -3.01
C ARG A 127 1.80 6.65 -4.49
N ILE A 128 1.94 7.64 -5.38
CA ILE A 128 1.87 7.44 -6.83
C ILE A 128 3.26 7.20 -7.41
N CYS A 129 4.18 8.17 -7.22
CA CYS A 129 5.53 8.07 -7.77
C CYS A 129 6.35 6.94 -7.13
N GLY A 130 6.11 6.57 -5.87
CA GLY A 130 6.80 5.45 -5.23
C GLY A 130 6.48 4.10 -5.90
N ALA A 131 5.24 3.88 -6.33
CA ALA A 131 4.88 2.68 -7.09
C ALA A 131 5.54 2.66 -8.47
N ALA A 132 5.56 3.81 -9.16
CA ALA A 132 6.24 3.95 -10.44
C ALA A 132 7.76 3.70 -10.33
N LEU A 133 8.41 4.26 -9.30
CA LEU A 133 9.83 4.06 -9.04
C LEU A 133 10.16 2.60 -8.72
N ALA A 134 9.30 1.92 -7.95
CA ALA A 134 9.45 0.48 -7.69
C ALA A 134 9.39 -0.34 -8.98
N GLU A 135 8.45 -0.06 -9.88
CA GLU A 135 8.35 -0.74 -11.18
C GLU A 135 9.53 -0.43 -12.10
N LEU A 136 10.04 0.80 -12.08
CA LEU A 136 11.22 1.20 -12.84
C LEU A 136 12.53 0.70 -12.22
N GLY A 137 12.50 0.07 -11.04
CA GLY A 137 13.68 -0.37 -10.31
C GLY A 137 14.58 0.79 -9.89
N ARG A 138 14.03 1.99 -9.70
CA ARG A 138 14.75 3.22 -9.37
C ARG A 138 14.58 3.56 -7.91
N CYS A 139 15.66 4.06 -7.30
CA CYS A 139 15.69 4.57 -5.93
C CYS A 139 14.88 3.69 -4.96
N PRO A 140 15.27 2.41 -4.77
CA PRO A 140 14.54 1.49 -3.91
C PRO A 140 14.36 2.12 -2.52
N PRO A 141 13.20 1.91 -1.86
CA PRO A 141 12.97 2.44 -0.54
C PRO A 141 14.09 1.96 0.39
N ALA A 142 14.79 2.91 1.01
CA ALA A 142 15.82 2.59 1.98
C ALA A 142 15.23 1.69 3.08
N LEU A 143 16.06 0.79 3.64
CA LEU A 143 15.80 0.00 4.85
C LEU A 143 15.66 0.95 6.06
N SER A 144 14.63 1.78 6.03
CA SER A 144 14.21 2.66 7.11
C SER A 144 13.03 2.01 7.81
N THR A 145 13.00 2.13 9.13
CA THR A 145 11.97 1.51 9.98
C THR A 145 10.56 2.00 9.68
N ASP A 146 10.43 3.19 9.09
CA ASP A 146 9.14 3.79 8.68
C ASP A 146 8.89 3.71 7.16
N ALA A 147 9.85 3.26 6.35
CA ALA A 147 9.82 3.35 4.89
C ALA A 147 9.42 4.75 4.38
N GLY A 148 9.73 5.80 5.17
CA GLY A 148 9.34 7.18 4.89
C GLY A 148 7.85 7.51 5.07
N ARG A 149 7.02 6.61 5.60
CA ARG A 149 5.59 6.82 5.88
C ARG A 149 5.42 7.41 7.28
N ARG A 150 4.88 8.62 7.37
CA ARG A 150 4.70 9.32 8.65
C ARG A 150 3.25 9.79 8.81
N PRO A 151 2.70 9.76 10.03
CA PRO A 151 1.45 10.45 10.31
C PRO A 151 1.58 11.96 10.01
N PRO A 152 0.50 12.61 9.55
CA PRO A 152 -0.77 12.00 9.17
C PRO A 152 -0.68 11.29 7.80
N LEU A 153 -1.38 10.15 7.65
CA LEU A 153 -1.34 9.35 6.41
C LEU A 153 -1.91 10.11 5.19
N PHE A 154 -2.84 11.02 5.45
CA PHE A 154 -3.39 11.95 4.48
C PHE A 154 -3.27 13.38 5.01
N PRO A 155 -3.11 14.38 4.14
CA PRO A 155 -3.14 15.78 4.57
C PRO A 155 -4.42 16.08 5.37
N VAL A 156 -4.24 16.65 6.55
CA VAL A 156 -5.32 17.09 7.44
C VAL A 156 -5.14 18.57 7.74
N ARG A 157 -6.25 19.32 7.79
CA ARG A 157 -6.22 20.74 8.13
C ARG A 157 -5.81 20.90 9.59
N LEU A 158 -4.92 21.84 9.88
CA LEU A 158 -4.54 22.16 11.26
C LEU A 158 -5.75 22.51 12.13
N ALA A 159 -6.72 23.22 11.57
CA ALA A 159 -7.97 23.52 12.27
C ALA A 159 -8.73 22.25 12.72
N ALA A 160 -8.73 21.18 11.92
CA ALA A 160 -9.38 19.92 12.30
C ALA A 160 -8.61 19.16 13.40
N LEU A 161 -7.29 19.37 13.51
CA LEU A 161 -6.49 18.84 14.63
C LEU A 161 -6.58 19.70 15.89
N ALA A 162 -6.82 21.01 15.72
CA ALA A 162 -6.96 21.97 16.81
C ALA A 162 -8.39 22.04 17.37
N ASP A 163 -9.38 21.49 16.66
CA ASP A 163 -10.77 21.43 17.10
C ASP A 163 -10.89 20.53 18.33
N PRO A 164 -11.25 21.07 19.51
CA PRO A 164 -11.45 20.25 20.69
C PRO A 164 -12.62 19.30 20.43
N PHE A 165 -12.39 18.00 20.61
CA PHE A 165 -13.36 16.91 20.44
C PHE A 165 -14.64 17.04 21.31
N THR A 166 -14.78 18.12 22.06
CA THR A 166 -15.78 18.37 23.11
C THR A 166 -16.93 19.27 22.66
N SER A 167 -17.19 19.44 21.37
CA SER A 167 -18.43 20.09 20.92
C SER A 167 -19.28 19.12 20.10
N ASP A 168 -20.03 18.29 20.82
CA ASP A 168 -21.28 17.76 20.30
C ASP A 168 -22.19 18.95 19.97
N SER A 169 -22.11 19.42 18.74
CA SER A 169 -23.10 20.34 18.16
C SER A 169 -24.38 19.61 17.77
N GLN A 170 -24.45 18.30 17.99
CA GLN A 170 -25.68 17.51 17.88
C GLN A 170 -26.22 17.22 19.28
N GLY A 171 -26.85 18.23 19.86
CA GLY A 171 -27.71 18.06 21.03
C GLY A 171 -28.95 17.24 20.67
N ASN A 172 -28.82 15.92 20.57
CA ASN A 172 -29.96 15.02 20.56
C ASN A 172 -29.58 13.64 21.13
N HIS A 173 -29.69 13.54 22.46
CA HIS A 173 -30.00 12.27 23.12
C HIS A 173 -31.45 11.90 22.82
N PRO A 174 -31.70 10.63 22.47
CA PRO A 174 -32.48 9.78 23.36
C PRO A 174 -31.70 8.55 23.86
#